data_AF-A0A2V9IXM3-F1
#
_entry.id   AF-A0A2V9IXM3-F1
#
_cell.length_a   1.000
_cell.length_b   1.000
_cell.length_c   1.000
_cell.angle_alpha   90.00
_cell.angle_beta   90.00
_cell.angle_gamma   90.00
#
_symmetry.space_group_name_H-M   'P 1'
#
loop_
_entity.id
_entity.type
_entity.pdbx_description
1 polymer ?
#
loop_
_entity_poly.entity_id
_entity_poly.type
_entity_poly.pdbx_seq_one_letter_code
_entity_poly.pdbx_strand_id
1 'polypeptide(L)'
;MTTGNEFGDILSDHYKAYSQQSRDIGNPNYSSNVEWYAQDSWKVKRRLTLNYGARFSWMQPYQVGRRYLVTFDPKVYDPSQPTSIANGLLLASKGQISNSALGNPHPVIQPRLGFAWDVFGTGKSVL
;
A
#
# COMPACT_ATOMS: atom_id res chain seq x y z
N MET A 1 18.48 29.24 32.28
CA MET A 1 18.83 27.94 32.89
C MET A 1 17.67 27.00 32.61
N THR A 2 17.91 25.78 32.14
CA THR A 2 16.86 24.77 31.93
C THR A 2 16.39 24.22 33.28
N THR A 3 15.09 24.08 33.49
CA THR A 3 14.49 23.56 34.73
C THR A 3 14.63 22.04 34.88
N GLY A 4 15.07 21.35 33.83
CA GLY A 4 15.23 19.89 33.81
C GLY A 4 13.93 19.16 33.46
N ASN A 5 12.84 19.89 33.23
CA ASN A 5 11.60 19.37 32.64
C ASN A 5 11.53 19.83 31.18
N GLU A 6 11.72 18.91 30.25
CA GLU A 6 11.78 19.21 28.81
C GLU A 6 10.49 19.88 28.30
N PHE A 7 9.32 19.43 28.74
CA PHE A 7 8.04 20.03 28.34
C PHE A 7 7.85 21.43 28.92
N GLY A 8 8.23 21.63 30.19
CA GLY A 8 8.18 22.94 30.84
C GLY A 8 9.14 23.95 30.22
N ASP A 9 10.34 23.50 29.86
CA ASP A 9 11.38 24.33 29.24
C ASP A 9 11.02 24.73 27.80
N ILE A 10 10.30 23.88 27.06
CA ILE A 10 9.76 24.24 25.73
C ILE A 10 8.67 25.31 25.83
N LEU A 11 7.73 25.15 26.76
CA LEU A 11 6.60 26.08 26.93
C LEU A 11 7.00 27.42 27.53
N SER A 12 8.09 27.44 28.31
CA SER A 12 8.63 28.65 28.94
C SER A 12 9.79 29.30 28.17
N ASP A 13 10.04 28.86 26.93
CA ASP A 13 11.09 29.40 26.05
C ASP A 13 12.52 29.27 26.64
N HIS A 14 12.73 28.29 27.51
CA HIS A 14 14.01 27.97 28.15
C HIS A 14 14.75 26.79 27.50
N TYR A 15 14.43 26.44 26.25
CA TYR A 15 15.09 25.35 25.54
C TYR A 15 16.56 25.69 25.20
N LYS A 16 17.45 24.71 25.29
CA LYS A 16 18.90 24.90 25.04
C LYS A 16 19.24 25.14 23.58
N ALA A 17 18.56 24.44 22.67
CA ALA A 17 18.77 24.54 21.24
C ALA A 17 17.58 23.91 20.51
N TYR A 18 17.24 24.48 19.36
CA TYR A 18 16.34 23.87 18.39
C TYR A 18 17.19 23.27 17.26
N SER A 19 16.97 21.98 16.96
CA SER A 19 17.59 21.30 15.83
C SER A 19 16.49 20.71 14.97
N GLN A 20 16.37 21.22 13.74
CA GLN A 20 15.49 20.67 12.73
C GLN A 20 16.32 19.97 11.66
N GLN A 21 15.91 18.77 11.26
CA GLN A 21 16.47 18.16 10.05
C GLN A 21 16.03 18.99 8.84
N SER A 22 16.97 19.71 8.23
CA SER A 22 16.73 20.47 7.00
C SER A 22 16.65 19.60 5.74
N ARG A 23 17.13 18.35 5.84
CA ARG A 23 17.25 17.42 4.71
C ARG A 23 16.17 16.35 4.83
N ASP A 24 15.20 16.40 3.92
CA ASP A 24 14.35 15.24 3.66
C ASP A 24 15.24 14.13 3.06
N ILE A 25 15.34 13.02 3.78
CA ILE A 25 16.00 11.82 3.27
C ILE A 25 15.01 11.14 2.35
N GLY A 26 14.84 11.71 1.14
CA GLY A 26 13.91 11.20 0.14
C GLY A 26 14.07 9.69 -0.01
N ASN A 27 12.97 8.97 0.25
CA ASN A 27 12.95 7.52 0.28
C ASN A 27 12.17 7.01 -0.92
N PRO A 28 12.84 6.67 -2.04
CA PRO A 28 12.15 6.20 -3.23
C PRO A 28 11.40 4.91 -2.91
N ASN A 29 10.12 4.86 -3.29
CA ASN A 29 9.29 3.68 -3.17
C ASN A 29 9.16 3.05 -4.55
N TYR A 30 9.38 1.74 -4.64
CA TYR A 30 9.26 0.98 -5.88
C TYR A 30 8.06 0.05 -5.80
N SER A 31 7.29 -0.03 -6.87
CA SER A 31 6.22 -1.02 -7.02
C SER A 31 6.09 -1.37 -8.50
N SER A 32 5.66 -2.59 -8.76
CA SER A 32 5.44 -3.13 -10.10
C SER A 32 4.06 -3.77 -10.17
N ASN A 33 3.34 -3.48 -11.25
CA ASN A 33 2.00 -4.00 -11.49
C ASN A 33 2.03 -4.93 -12.69
N VAL A 34 1.36 -6.06 -12.58
CA VAL A 34 1.16 -7.01 -13.67
C VAL A 34 -0.33 -7.05 -13.98
N GLU A 35 -0.69 -6.73 -15.22
CA GLU A 35 -2.09 -6.61 -15.62
C GLU A 35 -2.33 -7.30 -16.95
N TRP A 36 -3.43 -8.03 -17.04
CA TRP A 36 -3.90 -8.65 -18.27
C TRP A 36 -5.40 -8.41 -18.46
N TYR A 37 -5.82 -8.29 -19.70
CA TYR A 37 -7.24 -8.17 -20.04
C TYR A 37 -7.56 -9.05 -21.25
N ALA A 38 -8.73 -9.68 -21.20
CA ALA A 38 -9.31 -10.39 -22.33
C ALA A 38 -10.81 -10.13 -22.35
N GLN A 39 -11.35 -9.80 -23.51
CA GLN A 39 -12.77 -9.59 -23.71
C GLN A 39 -13.16 -10.03 -25.11
N ASP A 40 -14.33 -10.65 -25.22
CA ASP A 40 -14.90 -11.12 -26.47
C ASP A 40 -16.41 -10.83 -26.53
N SER A 41 -16.92 -10.78 -27.77
CA SER A 41 -18.32 -10.55 -28.10
C SER A 41 -18.78 -11.61 -29.09
N TRP A 42 -19.56 -12.57 -28.62
CA TRP A 42 -19.99 -13.71 -29.40
C TRP A 42 -21.46 -13.62 -29.79
N LYS A 43 -21.75 -13.67 -31.09
CA LYS A 43 -23.11 -13.83 -31.61
C LYS A 43 -23.56 -15.29 -31.52
N VAL A 44 -24.08 -15.69 -30.36
CA VAL A 44 -24.60 -17.05 -30.12
C VAL A 44 -25.72 -17.42 -31.08
N LYS A 45 -26.63 -16.47 -31.35
CA LYS A 45 -27.71 -16.60 -32.35
C LYS A 45 -27.88 -15.28 -33.08
N ARG A 46 -28.62 -15.30 -34.19
CA ARG A 46 -28.96 -14.09 -34.97
C ARG A 46 -29.62 -12.97 -34.14
N ARG A 47 -30.18 -13.30 -32.97
CA ARG A 47 -30.90 -12.42 -32.05
C ARG A 47 -30.28 -12.35 -30.64
N LEU A 48 -29.16 -13.05 -30.39
CA LEU A 48 -28.50 -13.10 -29.09
C LEU A 48 -27.00 -12.89 -29.27
N THR A 49 -26.49 -11.83 -28.66
CA THR A 49 -25.05 -11.58 -28.51
C THR A 49 -24.68 -11.66 -27.03
N LEU A 50 -23.61 -12.35 -26.71
CA LEU A 50 -23.02 -12.38 -25.38
C LEU A 50 -21.71 -11.58 -25.40
N ASN A 51 -21.50 -10.75 -24.39
CA ASN A 51 -20.27 -10.02 -24.15
C ASN A 51 -19.66 -10.57 -22.87
N TYR A 52 -18.43 -11.06 -22.92
CA TYR A 52 -17.77 -11.63 -21.76
C TYR A 52 -16.30 -11.29 -21.75
N GLY A 53 -15.73 -11.15 -20.56
CA GLY A 53 -14.33 -10.84 -20.41
C GLY A 53 -13.91 -10.82 -18.95
N ALA A 54 -12.61 -10.68 -18.74
CA ALA A 54 -12.05 -10.50 -17.43
C ALA A 54 -10.79 -9.63 -17.50
N ARG A 55 -10.53 -8.92 -16.41
CA ARG A 55 -9.25 -8.28 -16.16
C ARG A 55 -8.59 -8.94 -14.96
N PHE A 56 -7.34 -9.29 -15.11
CA PHE A 56 -6.47 -9.71 -14.03
C PHE A 56 -5.57 -8.52 -13.66
N SER A 57 -5.50 -8.20 -12.38
CA SER A 57 -4.63 -7.17 -11.83
C SER A 57 -3.86 -7.75 -10.65
N TRP A 58 -2.54 -7.71 -10.71
CA TRP A 58 -1.67 -8.08 -9.60
C TRP A 58 -0.68 -6.95 -9.33
N MET A 59 -1.03 -6.15 -8.32
CA MET A 59 -0.10 -5.18 -7.76
C MET A 59 0.93 -5.92 -6.93
N GLN A 60 2.21 -5.60 -7.04
CA GLN A 60 3.24 -6.17 -6.16
C GLN A 60 3.40 -5.31 -4.89
N PRO A 61 3.97 -5.86 -3.81
CA PRO A 61 4.21 -5.11 -2.59
C PRO A 61 5.14 -3.93 -2.86
N TYR A 62 4.83 -2.79 -2.24
CA TYR A 62 5.69 -1.62 -2.30
C TYR A 62 7.00 -1.90 -1.56
N GLN A 63 8.13 -1.63 -2.19
CA GLN A 63 9.44 -1.75 -1.57
C GLN A 63 10.03 -0.38 -1.28
N VAL A 64 10.50 -0.21 -0.05
CA VAL A 64 11.15 1.02 0.39
C VAL A 64 12.62 0.98 -0.02
N GLY A 65 13.02 1.81 -0.99
CA GLY A 65 14.33 1.73 -1.65
C GLY A 65 15.51 1.80 -0.69
N ARG A 66 15.43 2.62 0.36
CA ARG A 66 16.52 2.77 1.35
C ARG A 66 16.38 1.89 2.59
N ARG A 67 15.35 1.04 2.66
CA ARG A 67 15.07 0.13 3.80
C ARG A 67 14.99 0.81 5.17
N TYR A 68 14.55 2.07 5.21
CA TYR A 68 14.36 2.83 6.45
C TYR A 68 13.04 2.57 7.16
N LEU A 69 12.36 1.47 6.84
CA LEU A 69 11.19 1.06 7.63
C LEU A 69 11.65 0.65 9.03
N VAL A 70 10.99 1.23 10.02
CA VAL A 70 11.12 0.90 11.43
C VAL A 70 9.73 0.64 11.98
N THR A 71 9.60 -0.37 12.82
CA THR A 71 8.37 -0.63 13.60
C THR A 71 8.73 -0.91 15.05
N PHE A 72 7.76 -0.75 15.94
CA PHE A 72 7.88 -1.17 17.33
C PHE A 72 7.12 -2.48 17.52
N ASP A 73 7.78 -3.48 18.12
CA ASP A 73 7.15 -4.73 18.54
C ASP A 73 7.30 -4.90 20.06
N PRO A 74 6.20 -4.85 20.84
CA PRO A 74 6.25 -5.07 22.28
C PRO A 74 6.90 -6.40 22.69
N LYS A 75 6.91 -7.41 21.82
CA LYS A 75 7.49 -8.73 22.13
C LYS A 75 9.01 -8.73 22.18
N VAL A 76 9.67 -7.79 21.49
CA VAL A 76 11.14 -7.65 21.51
C VAL A 76 11.60 -6.54 22.44
N TYR A 77 10.67 -5.94 23.19
CA TYR A 77 10.98 -4.96 24.22
C TYR A 77 11.53 -5.66 25.47
N ASP A 78 12.66 -5.16 25.96
CA ASP A 78 13.31 -5.62 27.18
C ASP A 78 13.08 -4.61 28.33
N PRO A 79 12.25 -4.93 29.34
CA PRO A 79 12.00 -4.04 30.47
C PRO A 79 13.24 -3.70 31.30
N SER A 80 14.32 -4.49 31.20
CA SER A 80 15.56 -4.23 31.92
C SER A 80 16.41 -3.11 31.29
N GLN A 81 16.07 -2.66 30.07
CA GLN A 81 16.77 -1.60 29.34
C GLN A 81 15.87 -0.39 29.05
N PRO A 82 15.32 0.28 30.08
CA PRO A 82 14.32 1.33 29.92
C PRO A 82 14.87 2.62 29.27
N THR A 83 16.18 2.86 29.31
CA THR A 83 16.82 4.06 28.75
C THR A 83 17.28 3.89 27.31
N SER A 84 17.20 2.68 26.75
CA SER A 84 17.62 2.42 25.38
C SER A 84 16.53 2.84 24.39
N ILE A 85 16.81 3.90 23.63
CA ILE A 85 15.90 4.43 22.59
C ILE A 85 15.63 3.45 21.45
N ALA A 86 16.47 2.43 21.28
CA ALA A 86 16.33 1.40 20.24
C ALA A 86 15.58 0.15 20.74
N ASN A 87 15.22 0.10 22.02
CA ASN A 87 14.56 -1.03 22.64
C ASN A 87 13.16 -1.25 22.04
N GLY A 88 12.85 -2.49 21.65
CA GLY A 88 11.61 -2.85 20.97
C GLY A 88 11.49 -2.38 19.50
N LEU A 89 12.51 -1.71 18.94
CA LEU A 89 12.50 -1.28 17.54
C LEU A 89 13.07 -2.35 16.61
N LEU A 90 12.35 -2.63 15.52
CA LEU A 90 12.77 -3.52 14.44
C LEU A 90 12.95 -2.73 13.15
N LEU A 91 14.06 -2.98 12.44
CA LEU A 91 14.43 -2.26 11.22
C LEU A 91 14.46 -3.18 10.00
N ALA A 92 13.89 -2.71 8.88
CA ALA A 92 14.00 -3.41 7.59
C ALA A 92 15.43 -3.43 7.06
N SER A 93 16.24 -2.42 7.39
CA SER A 93 17.68 -2.38 7.06
C SER A 93 18.47 -3.52 7.70
N LYS A 94 18.04 -4.01 8.87
CA LYS A 94 18.61 -5.16 9.58
C LYS A 94 17.93 -6.49 9.21
N GLY A 95 16.96 -6.49 8.29
CA GLY A 95 16.18 -7.68 7.92
C GLY A 95 15.25 -8.19 9.01
N GLN A 96 14.99 -7.40 10.06
CA GLN A 96 14.12 -7.80 11.18
C GLN A 96 12.64 -7.75 10.82
N ILE A 97 12.29 -6.93 9.83
CA ILE A 97 10.94 -6.80 9.25
C ILE A 97 11.03 -6.76 7.73
N SER A 98 9.92 -7.06 7.06
CA SER A 98 9.80 -6.91 5.60
C SER A 98 10.12 -5.48 5.17
N ASN A 99 10.72 -5.34 3.98
CA ASN A 99 10.96 -4.04 3.36
C ASN A 99 9.71 -3.45 2.67
N SER A 100 8.54 -3.87 3.14
CA SER A 100 7.23 -3.39 2.71
C SER A 100 6.37 -3.18 3.95
N ALA A 101 5.77 -1.99 4.06
CA ALA A 101 4.83 -1.68 5.14
C ALA A 101 3.43 -2.26 4.86
N LEU A 102 3.16 -2.65 3.61
CA LEU A 102 1.92 -3.25 3.19
C LEU A 102 2.12 -4.76 3.03
N GLY A 103 1.16 -5.55 3.51
CA GLY A 103 1.17 -7.00 3.28
C GLY A 103 1.16 -7.31 1.78
N ASN A 104 1.50 -8.55 1.40
CA ASN A 104 1.53 -8.94 0.00
C ASN A 104 0.11 -8.90 -0.59
N PRO A 105 -0.21 -7.94 -1.47
CA PRO A 105 -1.54 -7.89 -2.08
C PRO A 105 -1.75 -9.10 -2.99
N HIS A 106 -2.95 -9.66 -2.93
CA HIS A 106 -3.34 -10.78 -3.77
C HIS A 106 -3.75 -10.31 -5.16
N PRO A 107 -3.57 -11.14 -6.20
CA PRO A 107 -4.15 -10.86 -7.51
C PRO A 107 -5.67 -10.72 -7.43
N VAL A 108 -6.22 -9.80 -8.22
CA VAL A 108 -7.65 -9.52 -8.31
C VAL A 108 -8.12 -9.84 -9.73
N ILE A 109 -9.21 -10.60 -9.82
CA ILE A 109 -9.91 -10.86 -11.08
C ILE A 109 -11.19 -10.03 -11.10
N GLN A 110 -11.41 -9.32 -12.19
CA GLN A 110 -12.57 -8.46 -12.41
C GLN A 110 -13.35 -9.00 -13.62
N PRO A 111 -14.33 -9.89 -13.40
CA PRO A 111 -15.16 -10.42 -14.48
C PRO A 111 -16.11 -9.36 -15.03
N ARG A 112 -16.40 -9.44 -16.33
CA ARG A 112 -17.40 -8.64 -17.04
C ARG A 112 -18.29 -9.56 -17.84
N LEU A 113 -19.60 -9.44 -17.64
CA LEU A 113 -20.59 -10.21 -18.36
C LEU A 113 -21.72 -9.27 -18.78
N GLY A 114 -22.14 -9.39 -20.04
CA GLY A 114 -23.29 -8.72 -20.58
C GLY A 114 -23.90 -9.53 -21.71
N PHE A 115 -25.11 -9.18 -22.10
CA PHE A 115 -25.77 -9.77 -23.25
C PHE A 115 -26.57 -8.69 -23.97
N ALA A 116 -26.87 -8.93 -25.24
CA ALA A 116 -27.82 -8.17 -26.02
C ALA A 116 -28.81 -9.13 -26.66
N TRP A 117 -30.10 -8.84 -26.52
CA TRP A 117 -31.17 -9.66 -27.06
C TRP A 117 -32.13 -8.84 -27.92
N ASP A 118 -32.31 -9.26 -29.17
CA ASP A 118 -33.32 -8.69 -30.07
C ASP A 118 -34.66 -9.41 -29.89
N VAL A 119 -35.57 -8.82 -29.11
CA VAL A 119 -36.88 -9.40 -28.73
C VAL A 119 -37.87 -9.48 -29.89
N PHE A 120 -37.71 -8.68 -30.94
CA PHE A 120 -38.64 -8.67 -32.08
C PHE A 120 -38.03 -9.22 -33.38
N GLY A 121 -36.72 -9.45 -33.43
CA GLY A 121 -36.04 -10.00 -34.61
C GLY A 121 -35.91 -9.00 -35.76
N THR A 122 -36.11 -7.71 -35.47
CA THR A 122 -36.09 -6.61 -36.45
C THR A 122 -34.73 -5.93 -36.53
N GLY A 123 -33.78 -6.30 -35.67
CA GLY A 123 -32.45 -5.70 -35.55
C GLY A 123 -32.44 -4.30 -34.90
N LYS A 124 -33.59 -3.81 -34.40
CA LYS A 124 -33.75 -2.45 -33.86
C LYS A 124 -33.95 -2.38 -32.33
N SER A 125 -34.01 -3.52 -31.67
CA SER A 125 -34.15 -3.60 -30.21
C SER A 125 -32.86 -4.15 -29.62
N VAL A 126 -32.10 -3.29 -28.96
CA VAL A 126 -30.94 -3.67 -28.17
C VAL A 126 -31.27 -3.27 -26.73
N LEU A 127 -31.39 -4.28 -25.87
CA LEU A 127 -31.39 -4.18 -24.41
C LEU A 127 -30.04 -4.69 -23.91
#